data_AF-A0A235IYG0-F1
#
_entry.id   AF-A0A235IYG0-F1
#
_cell.length_a   1.000
_cell.length_b   1.000
_cell.length_c   1.000
_cell.angle_alpha   90.00
_cell.angle_beta   90.00
_cell.angle_gamma   90.00
#
_symmetry.space_group_name_H-M   'P 1'
#
loop_
_entity.id
_entity.type
_entity.pdbx_description
1 polymer ?
#
loop_
_entity_poly.entity_id
_entity_poly.type
_entity_poly.pdbx_seq_one_letter_code
_entity_poly.pdbx_strand_id
1 'polypeptide(L)' 'MNTNLEEFSYLWKNGLDSDWALLKFNASPSEKEPRYLIVNTKTKQGLLVHDDVLYQKLKETMCEKGVCIISNL' A
#
# COMPACT_ATOMS: atom_id res chain seq x y z
N MET A 1 15.86 -12.43 6.47
CA MET A 1 14.66 -12.58 7.31
C MET A 1 13.52 -12.97 6.38
N ASN A 2 12.85 -14.11 6.60
CA ASN A 2 11.64 -14.46 5.86
C ASN A 2 10.49 -13.67 6.47
N THR A 3 10.29 -12.44 6.03
CA THR A 3 9.17 -11.63 6.47
C THR A 3 7.91 -12.21 5.85
N ASN A 4 7.02 -12.80 6.65
CA ASN A 4 5.86 -13.52 6.16
C ASN A 4 4.73 -12.51 5.83
N LEU A 5 4.17 -12.61 4.63
CA LEU A 5 3.09 -11.74 4.14
C LEU A 5 1.89 -11.70 5.09
N GLU A 6 1.62 -12.82 5.77
CA GLU A 6 0.48 -12.97 6.69
C GLU A 6 0.54 -12.02 7.91
N GLU A 7 1.74 -11.62 8.33
CA GLU A 7 1.94 -10.66 9.43
C GLU A 7 1.31 -9.29 9.10
N PHE A 8 1.13 -9.00 7.82
CA PHE A 8 0.56 -7.75 7.31
C PHE A 8 -0.90 -7.85 6.91
N SER A 9 -1.57 -8.97 7.22
CA SER A 9 -2.98 -9.19 6.88
C SER A 9 -3.92 -8.09 7.36
N TYR A 10 -3.55 -7.35 8.41
CA TYR A 10 -4.28 -6.19 8.91
C TYR A 10 -4.42 -5.05 7.89
N LEU A 11 -3.54 -4.96 6.89
CA LEU A 11 -3.59 -3.92 5.86
C LEU A 11 -4.81 -4.05 4.93
N TRP A 12 -5.35 -5.26 4.77
CA TRP A 12 -6.47 -5.56 3.87
C TRP A 12 -7.59 -6.37 4.51
N LYS A 13 -7.56 -6.55 5.84
CA LYS A 13 -8.53 -7.38 6.57
C LYS A 13 -9.99 -6.98 6.31
N ASN A 14 -10.23 -5.70 6.04
CA ASN A 14 -11.55 -5.13 5.79
C ASN A 14 -11.73 -4.61 4.35
N GLY A 15 -10.84 -4.97 3.40
CA GLY A 15 -10.92 -4.52 2.01
C GLY A 15 -11.09 -3.00 1.87
N LEU A 16 -12.18 -2.57 1.23
CA LEU A 16 -12.53 -1.15 1.03
C LEU A 16 -12.70 -0.37 2.33
N ASP A 17 -13.15 -1.03 3.41
CA ASP A 17 -13.34 -0.43 4.74
C ASP A 17 -12.06 -0.52 5.60
N SER A 18 -10.92 -0.83 4.99
CA SER A 18 -9.64 -0.79 5.68
C SER A 18 -9.27 0.65 6.05
N ASP A 19 -8.69 0.81 7.24
CA ASP A 19 -8.04 2.06 7.64
C ASP A 19 -6.75 2.29 6.88
N TRP A 20 -6.31 1.31 6.10
CA TRP A 20 -5.13 1.38 5.26
C TRP A 20 -5.52 1.62 3.81
N ALA A 21 -4.69 2.36 3.09
CA ALA A 21 -4.86 2.67 1.68
C ALA A 21 -3.53 2.65 0.94
N LEU A 22 -3.59 2.53 -0.37
CA LEU A 22 -2.46 2.74 -1.27
C LEU A 22 -2.52 4.17 -1.81
N LEU A 23 -1.65 5.04 -1.32
CA LEU A 23 -1.48 6.40 -1.85
C LEU A 23 -0.64 6.33 -3.12
N LYS A 24 -1.27 6.57 -4.26
CA LYS A 24 -0.66 6.62 -5.59
C LYS A 24 -0.11 8.02 -5.84
N PHE A 25 1.17 8.12 -6.22
CA PHE A 25 1.82 9.38 -6.55
C PHE A 25 2.90 9.21 -7.64
N ASN A 26 3.18 10.28 -8.37
CA ASN A 26 4.32 10.35 -9.28
C ASN A 26 5.38 11.27 -8.65
N ALA A 27 6.62 10.81 -8.58
CA ALA A 27 7.75 11.61 -8.08
C ALA A 27 8.13 12.75 -9.03
N SER A 28 7.76 12.65 -10.32
CA SER A 28 7.91 13.72 -11.30
C SER A 28 6.79 13.66 -12.35
N PRO A 29 6.46 14.78 -13.03
CA PRO A 29 5.49 14.78 -14.13
C PRO A 29 5.86 13.84 -15.29
N SER A 30 7.14 13.54 -15.47
CA SER A 30 7.65 12.64 -16.51
C SER A 30 7.62 11.15 -16.15
N GLU A 31 7.27 10.80 -14.90
CA GLU A 31 7.27 9.41 -14.44
C GLU A 31 6.08 8.67 -15.06
N LYS A 32 6.36 7.63 -15.84
CA LYS A 32 5.34 6.82 -16.52
C LYS A 32 4.64 5.85 -15.57
N GLU A 33 5.36 5.36 -14.58
CA GLU A 33 4.85 4.38 -13.62
C GLU A 33 4.68 5.03 -12.25
N PRO A 34 3.44 5.09 -11.73
CA PRO A 34 3.16 5.68 -10.44
C PRO A 34 3.75 4.83 -9.31
N ARG A 35 4.26 5.51 -8.30
CA ARG A 35 4.66 4.91 -7.03
C ARG A 35 3.46 4.82 -6.10
N TYR A 36 3.57 3.93 -5.13
CA TYR A 36 2.57 3.77 -4.10
C TYR A 36 3.22 3.93 -2.72
N LEU A 37 2.45 4.39 -1.75
CA LEU A 37 2.81 4.39 -0.34
C LEU A 37 1.66 3.74 0.43
N ILE A 38 1.98 2.80 1.31
CA ILE A 38 1.00 2.20 2.21
C ILE A 38 0.77 3.20 3.35
N VAL A 39 -0.45 3.70 3.49
CA VAL A 39 -0.80 4.73 4.48
C VAL A 39 -1.99 4.32 5.31
N ASN A 40 -1.99 4.68 6.59
CA ASN A 40 -3.18 4.61 7.42
C ASN A 40 -3.93 5.94 7.33
N THR A 41 -5.17 5.91 6.82
CA THR A 41 -5.99 7.09 6.58
C THR A 41 -6.52 7.73 7.86
N LYS A 42 -6.66 6.96 8.95
CA LYS A 42 -7.08 7.46 10.26
C LYS A 42 -5.94 8.17 10.99
N THR A 43 -4.76 7.56 11.06
CA THR A 43 -3.61 8.10 11.82
C THR A 43 -2.70 9.00 10.99
N LYS A 44 -2.87 9.01 9.65
CA LYS A 44 -2.02 9.73 8.68
C LYS A 44 -0.56 9.27 8.69
N GLN A 45 -0.29 8.04 9.13
CA GLN A 45 1.05 7.46 9.16
C GLN A 45 1.30 6.61 7.92
N GLY A 46 2.53 6.65 7.41
CA GLY A 46 2.99 5.75 6.35
C GLY A 46 3.68 4.52 6.92
N LEU A 47 3.50 3.37 6.27
CA LEU A 47 4.27 2.16 6.52
C LEU A 47 5.42 2.09 5.50
N LEU A 48 6.66 2.09 6.00
CA LEU A 48 7.84 1.87 5.18
C LEU A 48 8.22 0.39 5.21
N VAL A 49 8.31 -0.21 4.03
CA VAL A 49 8.72 -1.61 3.86
C VAL A 49 10.01 -1.61 3.05
N HIS A 50 11.12 -2.00 3.68
CA HIS A 50 12.46 -1.97 3.08
C HIS A 50 12.76 -3.15 2.15
N ASP A 51 12.00 -4.24 2.27
CA ASP A 51 12.12 -5.40 1.39
C ASP A 51 11.23 -5.18 0.17
N ASP A 52 11.85 -4.96 -0.99
CA ASP A 52 11.16 -4.67 -2.25
C ASP A 52 10.22 -5.81 -2.69
N VAL A 53 10.61 -7.07 -2.44
CA VAL A 53 9.82 -8.24 -2.82
C VAL A 53 8.58 -8.34 -1.93
N LEU A 54 8.74 -8.13 -0.62
CA LEU A 54 7.62 -8.07 0.30
C LEU A 54 6.70 -6.90 -0.04
N TYR A 55 7.26 -5.72 -0.26
CA TYR A 55 6.51 -4.52 -0.60
C TYR A 55 5.65 -4.74 -1.86
N GLN A 56 6.22 -5.33 -2.91
CA GLN A 56 5.48 -5.66 -4.12
C GLN A 56 4.30 -6.61 -3.83
N LYS A 57 4.54 -7.68 -3.07
CA LYS A 57 3.48 -8.63 -2.67
C LYS A 57 2.37 -7.99 -1.84
N LEU A 58 2.74 -7.10 -0.92
CA LEU A 58 1.77 -6.35 -0.10
C LEU A 58 0.89 -5.47 -0.98
N LYS A 59 1.49 -4.70 -1.89
CA LYS A 59 0.76 -3.85 -2.84
C LYS A 59 -0.21 -4.67 -3.69
N GLU A 60 0.26 -5.76 -4.30
CA GLU A 60 -0.57 -6.66 -5.12
C GLU A 60 -1.73 -7.23 -4.31
N THR A 61 -1.45 -7.74 -3.11
CA THR A 61 -2.48 -8.31 -2.22
C THR A 61 -3.51 -7.26 -1.79
N MET A 62 -3.07 -6.05 -1.42
CA MET A 62 -3.97 -4.96 -1.06
C MET A 62 -4.89 -4.59 -2.24
N CYS A 63 -4.36 -4.52 -3.45
CA CYS A 63 -5.16 -4.30 -4.67
C CYS A 63 -6.17 -5.44 -4.89
N GLU A 64 -5.73 -6.70 -4.83
CA GLU A 64 -6.60 -7.87 -5.02
C GLU A 64 -7.73 -7.95 -3.98
N LYS A 65 -7.45 -7.51 -2.75
CA LYS A 65 -8.42 -7.47 -1.64
C LYS A 65 -9.31 -6.23 -1.66
N GLY A 66 -9.17 -5.36 -2.66
CA GLY A 66 -10.01 -4.19 -2.85
C GLY A 66 -9.72 -3.05 -1.86
N VAL A 67 -8.50 -2.96 -1.33
CA VAL A 67 -8.12 -1.82 -0.49
C VAL A 67 -8.17 -0.53 -1.31
N CYS A 68 -8.62 0.55 -0.67
CA CYS A 68 -8.74 1.86 -1.31
C CYS A 68 -7.41 2.33 -1.91
N ILE A 69 -7.46 2.74 -3.18
CA ILE A 69 -6.35 3.44 -3.85
C ILE A 69 -6.69 4.93 -3.83
N ILE A 70 -5.87 5.70 -3.12
CA ILE A 70 -5.98 7.14 -3.06
C ILE A 70 -5.02 7.69 -4.10
N SER A 71 -5.53 8.19 -5.21
CA SER A 71 -4.79 9.08 -6.08
C SER A 71 -5.00 10.50 -5.60
N ASN A 72 -3.92 11.20 -5.25
CA ASN A 72 -4.06 12.65 -5.11
C ASN A 72 -4.23 13.26 -6.51
N LEU A 73 -5.14 14.24 -6.53
CA LEU A 73 -5.63 15.05 -7.64
C LEU A 73 -4.53 15.74 -8.45
#